data_AF-A0A355DTW2-F1
#
_entry.id   AF-A0A355DTW2-F1
#
_cell.length_a   1.000
_cell.length_b   1.000
_cell.length_c   1.000
_cell.angle_alpha   90.00
_cell.angle_beta   90.00
_cell.angle_gamma   90.00
#
_symmetry.space_group_name_H-M   'P 1'
#
loop_
_entity.id
_entity.type
_entity.pdbx_description
1 polymer ?
#
loop_
_entity_poly.entity_id
_entity_poly.type
_entity_poly.pdbx_seq_one_letter_code
_entity_poly.pdbx_strand_id
1 'polypeptide(L)' 'MSYKIETDSFINDLDRVARVRSQVASCLSKMAQTLEQGESEGQKSSGQLGLERDIDDLTKASKNLQQGVFRLLV' A
#
# COMPACT_ATOMS: atom_id res chain seq x y z
N MET A 1 12.90 11.21 -34.49
CA MET A 1 13.37 10.12 -33.61
C MET A 1 13.20 10.40 -32.12
N SER A 2 13.10 11.66 -31.66
CA SER A 2 12.97 11.99 -30.23
C SER A 2 11.70 11.47 -29.53
N TYR A 3 10.55 11.45 -30.23
CA TYR A 3 9.24 11.13 -29.63
C TYR A 3 9.11 9.69 -29.12
N LYS A 4 9.81 8.72 -29.74
CA LYS A 4 9.82 7.33 -29.28
C LYS A 4 10.57 7.17 -27.96
N ILE A 5 11.65 7.91 -27.78
CA ILE A 5 12.49 7.87 -26.57
C ILE A 5 11.72 8.42 -25.37
N GLU A 6 10.95 9.50 -25.54
CA GLU A 6 10.12 10.08 -24.48
C GLU A 6 8.95 9.18 -24.08
N THR A 7 8.36 8.46 -25.06
CA THR A 7 7.30 7.49 -24.78
C THR A 7 7.84 6.30 -23.97
N ASP A 8 9.02 5.78 -24.35
CA ASP A 8 9.67 4.68 -23.63
C ASP A 8 10.11 5.08 -22.21
N SER A 9 10.59 6.32 -22.01
CA SER A 9 10.89 6.82 -20.67
C SER A 9 9.65 6.96 -19.80
N PHE A 10 8.54 7.46 -20.37
CA PHE A 10 7.30 7.64 -19.63
C PHE A 10 6.70 6.30 -19.17
N ILE A 11 6.72 5.28 -20.04
CA ILE A 11 6.26 3.93 -19.68
C ILE A 11 7.18 3.30 -18.62
N ASN A 12 8.49 3.48 -18.71
CA ASN A 12 9.43 2.98 -17.69
C ASN A 12 9.21 3.64 -16.32
N ASP A 13 8.98 4.95 -16.30
CA ASP A 13 8.67 5.67 -15.05
C ASP A 13 7.35 5.21 -14.45
N LEU A 14 6.32 4.97 -15.29
CA LEU A 14 5.05 4.41 -14.85
C LEU A 14 5.21 3.00 -14.25
N ASP A 15 5.98 2.12 -14.89
CA ASP A 15 6.26 0.78 -14.36
C ASP A 15 7.00 0.86 -13.02
N ARG A 16 7.99 1.75 -12.91
CA ARG A 16 8.72 1.98 -11.66
C ARG A 16 7.78 2.42 -10.53
N VAL A 17 6.89 3.38 -10.80
CA VAL A 17 5.90 3.84 -9.82
C VAL A 17 4.95 2.70 -9.43
N ALA A 18 4.48 1.91 -10.39
CA ALA A 18 3.61 0.77 -10.12
C ALA A 18 4.29 -0.28 -9.21
N ARG A 19 5.57 -0.59 -9.47
CA ARG A 19 6.36 -1.52 -8.64
C ARG A 19 6.53 -1.02 -7.21
N VAL A 20 6.97 0.23 -7.05
CA VAL A 20 7.17 0.81 -5.71
C VAL A 20 5.83 0.86 -4.96
N ARG A 21 4.74 1.26 -5.64
CA ARG A 21 3.40 1.29 -5.05
C ARG A 21 2.97 -0.10 -4.56
N SER A 22 3.21 -1.15 -5.34
CA SER A 22 2.91 -2.53 -4.95
C SER A 22 3.72 -2.97 -3.73
N GLN A 23 5.03 -2.64 -3.69
CA GLN A 23 5.90 -2.95 -2.55
C GLN A 23 5.44 -2.25 -1.27
N VAL A 24 5.13 -0.95 -1.34
CA VAL A 24 4.63 -0.18 -0.19
C VAL A 24 3.31 -0.74 0.30
N ALA A 25 2.37 -1.05 -0.60
CA ALA A 25 1.10 -1.65 -0.22
C ALA A 25 1.26 -3.02 0.47
N SER A 26 2.20 -3.85 -0.01
CA SER A 26 2.52 -5.13 0.62
C SER A 26 3.09 -4.95 2.03
N CYS A 27 4.00 -3.99 2.23
CA CYS A 27 4.51 -3.66 3.56
C CYS A 27 3.39 -3.20 4.51
N LEU A 28 2.52 -2.29 4.06
CA LEU A 28 1.40 -1.80 4.88
C LEU A 28 0.43 -2.93 5.26
N SER A 29 0.16 -3.85 4.34
CA SER A 29 -0.68 -5.03 4.61
C SER A 29 -0.05 -5.95 5.66
N LYS A 30 1.27 -6.19 5.58
CA LYS A 30 2.00 -7.00 6.58
C LYS A 30 2.04 -6.32 7.95
N MET A 31 2.18 -5.00 7.99
CA MET A 31 2.12 -4.21 9.22
C MET A 31 0.74 -4.35 9.88
N ALA A 32 -0.34 -4.13 9.12
CA ALA A 32 -1.71 -4.31 9.62
C ALA A 32 -1.93 -5.73 10.19
N GLN A 33 -1.49 -6.76 9.47
CA GLN A 33 -1.59 -8.16 9.93
C GLN A 33 -0.80 -8.41 11.23
N THR A 34 0.40 -7.82 11.34
CA THR A 34 1.23 -7.96 12.55
C THR A 34 0.58 -7.29 13.76
N LEU A 35 -0.01 -6.10 13.55
CA LEU A 35 -0.73 -5.37 14.59
C LEU A 35 -2.00 -6.12 15.01
N GLU A 36 -2.75 -6.67 14.06
CA GLU A 36 -3.95 -7.47 14.35
C GLU A 36 -3.63 -8.74 15.15
N GLN A 37 -2.54 -9.42 14.78
CA GLN A 37 -2.07 -10.57 15.55
C GLN A 37 -1.62 -10.17 16.95
N GLY A 38 -0.89 -9.06 17.08
CA GLY A 38 -0.47 -8.51 18.36
C GLY A 38 -1.65 -8.12 19.26
N GLU A 39 -2.71 -7.52 18.71
CA GLU A 39 -3.94 -7.20 19.45
C GLU A 39 -4.67 -8.47 19.92
N SER A 40 -4.75 -9.49 19.07
CA SER A 40 -5.37 -10.78 19.43
C SER A 40 -4.62 -11.51 20.54
N GLU A 41 -3.29 -11.48 20.51
CA GLU A 41 -2.43 -12.04 21.56
C GLU A 41 -2.47 -11.18 22.83
N GLY A 42 -2.44 -9.85 22.69
CA GLY A 42 -2.53 -8.89 23.78
C GLY A 42 -3.84 -9.02 24.55
N GLN A 43 -4.97 -9.20 23.86
CA GLN A 43 -6.28 -9.44 24.48
C GLN A 43 -6.26 -10.63 25.46
N LYS A 44 -5.48 -11.67 25.16
CA LYS A 44 -5.39 -12.90 25.99
C LYS A 44 -4.39 -12.77 27.13
N SER A 45 -3.37 -11.91 26.99
CA SER A 45 -2.28 -11.75 27.96
C SER A 45 -2.49 -10.56 28.90
N SER A 46 -2.58 -9.36 28.33
CA SER A 46 -2.36 -8.08 29.04
C SER A 46 -3.49 -7.07 28.85
N GLY A 47 -4.50 -7.40 28.04
CA GLY A 47 -5.48 -6.46 27.51
C GLY A 47 -5.12 -5.95 26.11
N GLN A 48 -6.12 -5.45 25.39
CA GLN A 48 -5.95 -4.84 24.06
C GLN A 48 -5.27 -3.47 24.17
N LEU A 49 -4.46 -3.10 23.18
CA LEU A 49 -3.82 -1.79 23.09
C LEU A 49 -4.73 -0.77 22.39
N GLY A 50 -5.81 -1.20 21.74
CA GLY A 50 -6.79 -0.32 21.11
C GLY A 50 -6.31 0.22 19.75
N LEU A 51 -5.55 -0.60 19.02
CA LEU A 51 -4.95 -0.25 17.72
C LEU A 51 -5.88 -0.50 16.53
N GLU A 52 -7.15 -0.75 16.79
CA GLU A 52 -8.17 -1.11 15.79
C GLU A 52 -8.30 -0.06 14.69
N ARG A 53 -8.21 1.23 15.06
CA ARG A 53 -8.24 2.34 14.10
C ARG A 53 -7.01 2.35 13.20
N ASP A 54 -5.83 2.17 13.77
CA ASP A 54 -4.58 2.15 13.00
C ASP A 54 -4.55 0.96 12.03
N ILE A 55 -5.05 -0.20 12.46
CA ILE A 55 -5.18 -1.39 11.60
C ILE A 55 -6.13 -1.10 10.43
N ASP A 56 -7.28 -0.49 10.68
CA ASP A 56 -8.26 -0.13 9.64
C ASP A 56 -7.69 0.90 8.65
N ASP A 57 -7.01 1.93 9.15
CA ASP A 57 -6.37 2.97 8.33
C ASP A 57 -5.25 2.38 7.45
N LEU A 58 -4.40 1.52 8.01
CA LEU A 58 -3.34 0.83 7.26
C LEU A 58 -3.91 -0.12 6.20
N THR A 59 -4.99 -0.82 6.51
CA THR A 59 -5.68 -1.73 5.58
C THR A 59 -6.29 -0.96 4.41
N LYS A 60 -6.98 0.15 4.70
CA LYS A 60 -7.52 1.06 3.68
C LYS A 60 -6.42 1.66 2.81
N ALA A 61 -5.34 2.15 3.42
CA ALA A 61 -4.21 2.71 2.69
C ALA A 61 -3.55 1.68 1.76
N SER A 62 -3.32 0.45 2.25
CA SER A 62 -2.78 -0.65 1.44
C SER A 62 -3.70 -0.96 0.24
N LYS A 63 -5.00 -1.11 0.48
CA LYS A 63 -5.98 -1.39 -0.58
C LYS A 63 -6.05 -0.27 -1.62
N ASN A 64 -6.04 0.99 -1.17
CA ASN A 64 -6.05 2.15 -2.06
C ASN A 64 -4.79 2.23 -2.92
N LEU A 65 -3.63 1.86 -2.38
CA LEU A 65 -2.38 1.81 -3.14
C LEU A 65 -2.39 0.68 -4.18
N GLN A 66 -2.97 -0.48 -3.87
CA GLN A 66 -3.10 -1.58 -4.83
C GLN A 66 -4.07 -1.25 -5.97
N GLN A 67 -5.18 -0.58 -5.66
CA GLN A 67 -6.24 -0.28 -6.63
C GLN A 67 -6.07 1.09 -7.31
N GLY A 68 -5.11 1.89 -6.86
CA GLY A 68 -4.87 3.25 -7.35
C GLY A 68 -4.42 3.24 -8.80
N VAL A 69 -5.17 3.92 -9.67
CA VAL A 69 -4.84 4.14 -11.08
C VAL A 69 -4.70 5.63 -11.37
N PHE A 70 -3.84 5.99 -12.32
CA PHE A 70 -3.80 7.36 -12.83
C PHE A 70 -4.99 7.57 -13.77
N ARG A 71 -5.89 8.51 -13.43
CA ARG A 71 -6.94 8.97 -14.37
C ARG A 71 -6.47 10.23 -15.07
N LEU A 72 -6.50 10.19 -16.40
CA LEU A 72 -6.32 11.35 -17.24
C LEU A 72 -7.70 11.73 -17.78
N LEU A 73 -8.20 12.90 -17.39
CA LEU A 73 -9.41 13.49 -17.96
C LEU A 73 -9.00 14.37 -19.13
N VAL A 74 -9.58 14.12 -20.31
CA VAL A 74 -9.29 14.80 -21.58
C VAL A 74 -10.53 15.53 -22.05
#